data_AF-A0A6M0JBD5-F1
#
_entry.id   AF-A0A6M0JBD5-F1
#
_cell.length_a   1.000
_cell.length_b   1.000
_cell.length_c   1.000
_cell.angle_alpha   90.00
_cell.angle_beta   90.00
_cell.angle_gamma   90.00
#
_symmetry.space_group_name_H-M   'P 1'
#
loop_
_entity.id
_entity.type
_entity.pdbx_description
1 polymer ?
#
loop_
_entity_poly.entity_id
_entity_poly.type
_entity_poly.pdbx_seq_one_letter_code
_entity_poly.pdbx_strand_id
1 'polypeptide(L)'
;MQPTISIPQHWSYPRFALEQRTEQGIILGLYYYPSGTELAEQFDDGWRYVLMPNKNSDEISYLKEDQIQPLTPEELFQQITAEIDFYQQQISILGVA
;
A
#
# COMPACT_ATOMS: atom_id res chain seq x y z
N MET A 1 16.40 -10.31 11.43
CA MET A 1 15.01 -10.68 11.80
C MET A 1 14.10 -9.98 10.81
N GLN A 2 13.15 -10.66 10.19
CA GLN A 2 12.10 -9.98 9.42
C GLN A 2 11.18 -9.25 10.41
N PRO A 3 10.84 -7.97 10.19
CA PRO A 3 9.86 -7.29 11.01
C PRO A 3 8.54 -8.08 10.94
N THR A 4 8.02 -8.47 12.10
CA THR A 4 6.78 -9.25 12.20
C THR A 4 5.75 -8.40 12.92
N ILE A 5 4.61 -8.18 12.29
CA ILE A 5 3.48 -7.48 12.91
C ILE A 5 2.69 -8.53 13.70
N SER A 6 2.50 -8.32 14.99
CA SER A 6 1.61 -9.16 15.81
C SER A 6 0.18 -8.64 15.69
N ILE A 7 -0.73 -9.48 15.22
CA ILE A 7 -2.15 -9.15 15.09
C ILE A 7 -2.88 -9.58 16.37
N PRO A 8 -3.65 -8.68 17.02
CA PRO A 8 -4.45 -9.02 18.19
C PRO A 8 -5.39 -10.22 17.94
N GLN A 9 -5.68 -10.96 19.01
CA GLN A 9 -6.62 -12.07 18.95
C GLN A 9 -8.00 -11.58 18.46
N HIS A 10 -8.63 -12.39 17.60
CA HIS A 10 -9.94 -12.13 16.97
C HIS A 10 -9.98 -11.09 15.84
N TRP A 11 -8.86 -10.46 15.50
CA TRP A 11 -8.79 -9.66 14.28
C TRP A 11 -8.57 -10.59 13.08
N SER A 12 -9.21 -10.28 11.96
CA SER A 12 -8.86 -10.92 10.70
C SER A 12 -7.43 -10.57 10.32
N TYR A 13 -6.76 -11.45 9.56
CA TYR A 13 -5.46 -11.11 8.98
C TYR A 13 -5.65 -10.09 7.85
N PRO A 14 -4.82 -9.04 7.76
CA PRO A 14 -4.92 -8.10 6.66
C PRO A 14 -4.55 -8.81 5.35
N ARG A 15 -5.34 -8.59 4.29
CA ARG A 15 -5.09 -9.15 2.97
C ARG A 15 -3.85 -8.57 2.30
N PHE A 16 -3.54 -7.31 2.59
CA PHE A 16 -2.43 -6.61 1.97
C PHE A 16 -1.36 -6.20 3.01
N ALA A 17 -0.12 -6.03 2.55
CA ALA A 17 1.02 -5.67 3.39
C ALA A 17 1.47 -4.22 3.18
N LEU A 18 2.26 -3.70 4.12
CA LEU A 18 2.98 -2.43 3.93
C LEU A 18 3.88 -2.50 2.69
N GLU A 19 4.00 -1.36 2.01
CA GLU A 19 4.77 -1.15 0.77
C GLU A 19 4.31 -1.98 -0.43
N GLN A 20 3.24 -2.76 -0.29
CA GLN A 20 2.64 -3.49 -1.40
C GLN A 20 2.06 -2.50 -2.43
N ARG A 21 2.37 -2.74 -3.70
CA ARG A 21 1.82 -1.99 -4.84
C ARG A 21 0.48 -2.58 -5.27
N THR A 22 -0.46 -1.70 -5.54
CA THR A 22 -1.84 -1.99 -5.97
C THR A 22 -2.16 -1.07 -7.16
N GLU A 23 -3.29 -1.29 -7.84
CA GLU A 23 -3.72 -0.40 -8.93
C GLU A 23 -3.94 1.05 -8.44
N GLN A 24 -4.34 1.21 -7.18
CA GLN A 24 -4.64 2.48 -6.53
C GLN A 24 -3.41 3.18 -5.94
N GLY A 25 -2.28 2.49 -5.84
CA GLY A 25 -1.05 3.04 -5.26
C GLY A 25 -0.34 2.08 -4.30
N ILE A 26 0.54 2.66 -3.48
CA ILE A 26 1.38 1.95 -2.51
C ILE A 26 0.72 2.02 -1.13
N ILE A 27 0.64 0.88 -0.44
CA ILE A 27 0.11 0.81 0.92
C ILE A 27 1.15 1.34 1.91
N LEU A 28 0.79 2.39 2.65
CA LEU A 28 1.65 3.03 3.64
C LEU A 28 1.22 2.78 5.08
N GLY A 29 -0.03 2.39 5.29
CA GLY A 29 -0.60 2.23 6.63
C GLY A 29 -1.74 1.23 6.65
N LEU A 30 -1.91 0.61 7.81
CA LEU A 30 -3.01 -0.29 8.11
C LEU A 30 -3.64 0.13 9.44
N TYR A 31 -4.96 0.28 9.45
CA TYR A 31 -5.75 0.50 10.66
C TYR A 31 -6.81 -0.60 10.75
N TYR A 32 -7.10 -1.06 11.96
CA TYR A 32 -8.22 -1.97 12.19
C TYR A 32 -9.28 -1.25 13.01
N TYR A 33 -10.53 -1.30 12.57
CA TYR A 33 -11.68 -0.79 13.31
C TYR A 33 -12.40 -1.97 13.98
N PRO A 34 -12.25 -2.16 15.31
CA PRO A 34 -12.90 -3.26 16.01
C PRO A 34 -14.41 -3.06 16.07
N SER A 35 -15.17 -4.14 15.93
CA SER A 35 -16.62 -4.15 16.09
C SER A 35 -17.02 -3.58 17.46
N GLY A 36 -18.10 -2.77 17.51
CA GLY A 36 -18.56 -2.14 18.74
C GLY A 36 -17.80 -0.85 19.14
N THR A 37 -16.99 -0.29 18.24
CA THR A 37 -16.40 1.04 18.39
C THR A 37 -17.13 2.07 17.53
N GLU A 38 -17.07 3.35 17.91
CA GLU A 38 -17.69 4.45 17.14
C GLU A 38 -17.17 4.50 15.69
N LEU A 39 -15.89 4.20 15.47
CA LEU A 39 -15.31 4.14 14.12
C LEU A 39 -15.93 3.01 13.30
N ALA A 40 -16.20 1.85 13.90
CA ALA A 40 -16.86 0.75 13.21
C ALA A 40 -18.34 1.05 12.93
N GLU A 41 -19.02 1.82 13.77
CA GLU A 41 -20.40 2.25 13.50
C GLU A 41 -20.48 3.22 12.31
N GLN A 42 -19.49 4.09 12.15
CA GLN A 42 -19.47 5.09 11.07
C GLN A 42 -18.94 4.54 9.75
N PHE A 43 -17.98 3.62 9.81
CA PHE A 43 -17.21 3.20 8.62
C PHE A 43 -17.25 1.70 8.35
N ASP A 44 -18.03 0.91 9.10
CA ASP A 44 -17.97 -0.56 9.23
C ASP A 44 -16.71 -1.04 9.95
N ASP A 45 -16.72 -2.29 10.44
CA ASP A 45 -15.56 -2.91 11.07
C ASP A 45 -14.51 -3.40 10.04
N GLY A 46 -13.36 -3.84 10.55
CA GLY A 46 -12.30 -4.47 9.76
C GLY A 46 -11.14 -3.55 9.35
N TRP A 47 -10.34 -4.01 8.38
CA TRP A 47 -9.12 -3.34 7.93
C TRP A 47 -9.39 -2.12 7.05
N ARG A 48 -8.64 -1.06 7.29
CA ARG A 48 -8.54 0.15 6.47
C ARG A 48 -7.09 0.33 6.05
N TYR A 49 -6.89 0.69 4.80
CA TYR A 49 -5.57 0.86 4.20
C TYR A 49 -5.38 2.31 3.81
N VAL A 50 -4.18 2.82 4.08
CA VAL A 50 -3.73 4.12 3.57
C VAL A 50 -2.94 3.89 2.31
N LEU A 51 -3.39 4.48 1.20
CA LEU A 51 -2.73 4.35 -0.08
C LEU A 51 -2.23 5.70 -0.56
N MET A 52 -1.01 5.69 -1.09
CA MET A 52 -0.41 6.81 -1.80
C MET A 52 -0.36 6.48 -3.29
N PRO A 53 -0.97 7.28 -4.17
CA PRO A 53 -1.11 6.95 -5.59
C PRO A 53 0.23 6.91 -6.33
N ASN A 54 1.20 7.74 -5.91
CA ASN A 54 2.58 7.65 -6.38
C ASN A 54 3.56 8.20 -5.32
N LYS A 55 4.81 7.75 -5.34
CA LYS A 55 5.84 8.10 -4.34
C LYS A 55 6.16 9.60 -4.21
N ASN A 56 5.76 10.41 -5.18
CA ASN A 56 6.01 11.85 -5.22
C ASN A 56 4.74 12.67 -4.90
N SER A 57 3.66 12.02 -4.46
CA SER A 57 2.40 12.66 -4.12
C SER A 57 2.29 12.85 -2.61
N ASP A 58 1.80 14.02 -2.19
CA ASP A 58 1.39 14.26 -0.81
C ASP A 58 -0.05 13.76 -0.53
N GLU A 59 -0.76 13.32 -1.56
CA GLU A 59 -2.12 12.81 -1.44
C GLU A 59 -2.14 11.38 -0.87
N ILE A 60 -3.01 11.17 0.11
CA ILE A 60 -3.31 9.85 0.66
C ILE A 60 -4.81 9.58 0.60
N SER A 61 -5.16 8.32 0.36
CA SER A 61 -6.53 7.83 0.38
C SER A 61 -6.71 6.75 1.42
N TYR A 62 -7.92 6.64 1.97
CA TYR A 62 -8.30 5.63 2.94
C TYR A 62 -9.32 4.70 2.32
N LEU A 63 -8.93 3.44 2.08
CA LEU A 63 -9.76 2.45 1.40
C LEU A 63 -10.05 1.25 2.29
N LYS A 64 -11.22 0.64 2.08
CA LYS A 64 -11.57 -0.69 2.60
C LYS A 64 -10.87 -1.78 1.78
N GLU A 65 -10.78 -2.97 2.35
CA GLU A 65 -10.09 -4.10 1.73
C GLU A 65 -10.70 -4.53 0.38
N ASP A 66 -12.02 -4.44 0.23
CA ASP A 66 -12.76 -4.77 -0.98
C ASP A 66 -12.63 -3.71 -2.10
N GLN A 67 -12.20 -2.51 -1.73
CA GLN A 67 -11.99 -1.41 -2.67
C GLN A 67 -10.61 -1.43 -3.32
N ILE A 68 -9.71 -2.32 -2.90
CA ILE A 68 -8.31 -2.40 -3.37
C ILE A 68 -8.17 -3.53 -4.39
N GLN A 69 -7.54 -3.23 -5.52
CA GLN A 69 -7.23 -4.22 -6.54
C GLN A 69 -5.71 -4.53 -6.53
N PRO A 70 -5.32 -5.81 -6.32
CA PRO A 70 -3.92 -6.18 -6.42
C PRO A 70 -3.47 -6.09 -7.87
N LEU A 71 -2.24 -5.63 -8.08
CA LEU A 71 -1.59 -5.77 -9.39
C LEU A 71 -1.41 -7.24 -9.73
N THR A 72 -1.58 -7.58 -11.00
CA THR A 72 -1.10 -8.84 -11.53
C THR A 72 0.43 -8.91 -11.47
N PRO A 73 1.03 -10.11 -11.48
CA PRO A 73 2.49 -10.24 -11.53
C PRO A 73 3.13 -9.52 -12.73
N GLU A 74 2.44 -9.49 -13.87
CA GLU A 74 2.90 -8.80 -15.07
C GLU A 74 2.91 -7.28 -14.88
N GLU A 75 1.81 -6.70 -14.38
CA GLU A 75 1.76 -5.25 -14.12
C GLU A 75 2.79 -4.83 -13.08
N LEU A 76 2.97 -5.62 -12.02
CA LEU A 76 4.00 -5.37 -11.01
C LEU A 76 5.39 -5.39 -11.64
N PHE A 77 5.68 -6.37 -12.51
CA PHE A 77 6.95 -6.45 -13.21
C PHE A 77 7.17 -5.23 -14.11
N GLN A 78 6.17 -4.85 -14.90
CA GLN A 78 6.24 -3.66 -15.77
C GLN A 78 6.51 -2.38 -14.97
N GLN A 79 5.83 -2.19 -13.83
CA GLN A 79 6.07 -1.03 -12.97
C GLN A 79 7.50 -1.01 -12.39
N ILE A 80 8.03 -2.16 -11.98
CA ILE A 80 9.39 -2.25 -11.44
C ILE A 80 10.41 -1.94 -12.55
N THR A 81 10.24 -2.50 -13.75
CA THR A 81 11.14 -2.25 -14.88
C THR A 81 11.13 -0.77 -15.27
N ALA A 82 9.95 -0.16 -15.41
CA ALA A 82 9.82 1.25 -15.74
C ALA A 82 10.49 2.16 -14.69
N GLU A 83 10.38 1.83 -13.40
CA GLU A 83 11.03 2.58 -12.32
C GLU A 83 12.55 2.42 -12.34
N ILE A 84 13.07 1.21 -12.62
CA ILE A 84 14.50 0.97 -12.81
C ILE A 84 15.04 1.81 -13.97
N ASP A 85 14.37 1.77 -15.11
CA ASP A 85 14.79 2.51 -16.31
C ASP A 85 14.80 4.02 -16.06
N PHE A 86 13.77 4.54 -15.38
CA PHE A 86 13.71 5.94 -14.96
C PHE A 86 14.91 6.34 -14.10
N TYR A 87 15.24 5.56 -13.07
CA TYR A 87 16.38 5.88 -12.20
C TYR A 87 17.73 5.71 -12.90
N GLN A 88 17.88 4.72 -13.79
CA GLN A 88 19.11 4.58 -14.60
C GLN A 88 19.33 5.82 -15.50
N GLN A 89 18.27 6.35 -16.09
CA GLN A 89 18.35 7.58 -16.88
C GLN A 89 18.77 8.78 -16.01
N GLN A 90 18.19 8.93 -14.80
CA GLN A 90 18.58 9.99 -13.86
C GLN A 90 20.06 9.90 -13.48
N ILE A 91 20.54 8.70 -13.17
CA ILE A 91 21.96 8.46 -12.85
C ILE A 91 22.86 8.83 -14.03
N SER A 92 22.49 8.46 -15.27
CA SER A 92 23.27 8.80 -16.46
C SER A 92 23.36 10.31 -16.69
N ILE A 93 22.30 11.08 -16.37
CA ILE A 93 22.32 12.54 -16.49
C ILE A 93 23.24 13.15 -15.42
N LEU A 94 23.18 12.64 -14.19
CA LEU A 94 23.97 13.13 -13.06
C LEU A 94 25.46 12.74 -13.15
N GLY A 95 25.79 11.61 -13.79
CA GLY A 95 27.16 11.10 -13.91
C GLY A 95 28.00 11.71 -15.05
N VAL A 96 27.43 12.64 -15.83
CA VAL A 96 28.11 13.33 -16.95
C VAL A 96 28.50 14.79 -16.59
N ALA A 97 28.37 15.17 -15.31
CA ALA A 97 28.79 16.49 -14.78
C ALA A 97 30.18 16.46 -14.13
#